data_AF-A0A1Z5LBY4-F1
#
_entry.id   AF-A0A1Z5LBY4-F1
#
_cell.length_a   1.000
_cell.length_b   1.000
_cell.length_c   1.000
_cell.angle_alpha   90.00
_cell.angle_beta   90.00
_cell.angle_gamma   90.00
#
_symmetry.space_group_name_H-M   'P 1'
#
loop_
_entity.id
_entity.type
_entity.pdbx_description
1 polymer ?
#
loop_
_entity_poly.entity_id
_entity_poly.type
_entity_poly.pdbx_seq_one_letter_code
_entity_poly.pdbx_strand_id
1 'polypeptide(L)'
;MEEEQNAKKEVRVFGRPALSDKVAMFQKKAEEHRQKQLDNPFSEWEGASHKAALSKDDPRYGRPEEGSKTEKRGKQAGTLISSEIRVLCENMIEFGMPCPDGTTVITFGELFQLYTSISNKLVGILLRARKHGLVSFEGEMLFQRRDDHVVITLLKPLHELYQEMGYEPHELHKA
;
A
#
# COMPACT_ATOMS: atom_id res chain seq x y z
N MET A 1 31.02 13.85 8.52
CA MET A 1 31.06 12.87 9.61
C MET A 1 29.65 12.76 10.13
N GLU A 2 28.87 11.85 9.58
CA GLU A 2 27.50 11.59 10.01
C GLU A 2 27.42 10.08 10.27
N GLU A 3 27.12 9.74 11.51
CA GLU A 3 27.08 8.37 12.02
C GLU A 3 25.81 7.68 11.52
N GLU A 4 25.97 6.79 10.55
CA GLU A 4 24.95 5.87 10.10
C GLU A 4 24.70 4.84 11.21
N GLN A 5 23.58 4.98 11.93
CA GLN A 5 23.13 4.02 12.93
C GLN A 5 22.72 2.71 12.25
N ASN A 6 23.70 1.84 12.06
CA ASN A 6 23.54 0.48 11.56
C ASN A 6 22.68 -0.33 12.54
N ALA A 7 21.38 -0.45 12.23
CA ALA A 7 20.44 -1.26 12.98
C ALA A 7 20.95 -2.71 13.04
N LYS A 8 21.32 -3.17 14.23
CA LYS A 8 21.81 -4.53 14.50
C LYS A 8 20.85 -5.56 13.91
N LYS A 9 21.27 -6.22 12.83
CA LYS A 9 20.59 -7.41 12.30
C LYS A 9 20.57 -8.48 13.40
N GLU A 10 19.38 -8.97 13.74
CA GLU A 10 19.23 -10.06 14.71
C GLU A 10 20.04 -11.29 14.25
N VAL A 11 20.79 -11.83 15.20
CA VAL A 11 21.71 -12.96 15.04
C VAL A 11 20.92 -14.19 14.58
N ARG A 12 21.24 -14.71 13.39
CA ARG A 12 20.81 -16.05 12.97
C ARG A 12 21.61 -17.09 13.78
N VAL A 13 21.02 -17.60 14.85
CA VAL A 13 21.63 -18.71 15.60
C VAL A 13 21.41 -20.01 14.81
N PHE A 14 22.44 -20.45 14.09
CA PHE A 14 22.53 -21.81 13.58
C PHE A 14 23.03 -22.72 14.71
N GLY A 15 22.10 -23.44 15.34
CA GLY A 15 22.35 -24.38 16.44
C GLY A 15 21.03 -24.71 17.16
N ARG A 16 20.89 -25.90 17.74
CA ARG A 16 19.71 -26.22 18.57
C ARG A 16 19.77 -25.32 19.82
N PRO A 17 18.81 -24.41 20.05
CA PRO A 17 18.84 -23.57 21.25
C PRO A 17 18.75 -24.45 22.50
N ALA A 18 19.38 -24.02 23.59
CA ALA A 18 19.37 -24.78 24.83
C ALA A 18 17.91 -24.99 25.29
N LEU A 19 17.65 -26.09 26.00
CA LEU A 19 16.29 -26.40 26.46
C LEU A 19 15.69 -25.25 27.28
N SER A 20 16.52 -24.62 28.13
CA SER A 20 16.14 -23.44 28.91
C SER A 20 15.65 -22.28 28.05
N ASP A 21 16.31 -22.00 26.93
CA ASP A 21 15.92 -20.91 26.02
C ASP A 21 14.56 -21.20 25.36
N LYS A 22 14.33 -22.46 24.98
CA LYS A 22 13.04 -22.89 24.41
C LYS A 22 11.91 -22.80 25.43
N VAL A 23 12.16 -23.20 26.67
CA VAL A 23 11.20 -23.08 27.78
C VAL A 23 10.88 -21.62 28.04
N ALA A 24 11.89 -20.75 28.11
CA ALA A 24 11.70 -19.31 28.30
C ALA A 24 10.90 -18.68 27.14
N MET A 25 11.19 -19.04 25.89
CA MET A 25 10.42 -18.59 24.73
C MET A 25 8.96 -19.06 24.79
N PHE A 26 8.73 -20.31 25.17
CA PHE A 26 7.37 -20.86 25.30
C PHE A 26 6.60 -20.14 26.41
N GLN A 27 7.22 -19.93 27.57
CA GLN A 27 6.59 -19.28 28.71
C GLN A 27 6.27 -17.81 28.41
N LYS A 28 7.19 -17.10 27.73
CA LYS A 28 6.92 -15.76 27.20
C LYS A 28 5.71 -15.76 26.24
N LYS A 29 5.67 -16.69 25.30
CA LYS A 29 4.56 -16.83 24.35
C LYS A 29 3.23 -17.10 25.05
N ALA A 30 3.24 -17.96 26.07
CA ALA A 30 2.06 -18.31 26.86
C ALA A 30 1.55 -17.08 27.63
N GLU A 31 2.44 -16.30 28.23
CA GLU A 31 2.08 -15.08 28.96
C GLU A 31 1.55 -13.98 28.03
N GLU A 32 2.20 -13.74 26.89
CA GLU A 32 1.71 -12.81 25.85
C GLU A 32 0.33 -13.21 25.33
N HIS A 33 0.09 -14.52 25.15
CA HIS A 33 -1.20 -15.03 24.72
C HIS A 33 -2.24 -14.82 25.81
N ARG A 34 -1.92 -15.15 27.07
CA ARG A 34 -2.79 -14.95 28.23
C ARG A 34 -3.22 -13.48 28.32
N GLN A 35 -2.27 -12.55 28.25
CA GLN A 35 -2.57 -11.11 28.30
C GLN A 35 -3.50 -10.68 27.15
N LYS A 36 -3.23 -11.13 25.92
CA LYS A 36 -4.10 -10.82 24.77
C LYS A 36 -5.51 -11.38 24.91
N GLN A 37 -5.67 -12.56 25.51
CA GLN A 37 -6.99 -13.13 25.76
C GLN A 37 -7.72 -12.33 26.84
N LEU A 38 -7.01 -11.87 27.88
CA LEU A 38 -7.59 -11.00 28.89
C LEU A 38 -8.05 -9.66 28.32
N ASP A 39 -7.35 -9.11 27.32
CA ASP A 39 -7.72 -7.83 26.70
C ASP A 39 -8.75 -7.97 25.55
N ASN A 40 -9.06 -9.19 25.11
CA ASN A 40 -9.94 -9.45 23.98
C ASN A 40 -11.42 -9.52 24.42
N PRO A 41 -12.29 -8.62 23.93
CA PRO A 41 -13.71 -8.60 24.30
C PRO A 41 -14.51 -9.82 23.79
N PHE A 42 -13.93 -10.60 22.87
CA PHE A 42 -14.50 -11.85 22.36
C PHE A 42 -13.87 -13.11 22.99
N SER A 43 -13.05 -12.96 24.03
CA SER A 43 -12.48 -14.11 24.73
C SER A 43 -13.42 -14.66 25.80
N GLU A 44 -13.46 -15.99 25.93
CA GLU A 44 -14.18 -16.70 26.99
C GLU A 44 -13.28 -16.96 28.22
N TRP A 45 -12.06 -16.42 28.25
CA TRP A 45 -11.11 -16.64 29.35
C TRP A 45 -11.61 -15.98 30.64
N GLU A 46 -11.47 -16.69 31.77
CA GLU A 46 -11.84 -16.15 33.08
C GLU A 46 -11.04 -14.89 33.41
N GLY A 47 -11.75 -13.78 33.65
CA GLY A 47 -11.15 -12.46 33.87
C GLY A 47 -10.89 -11.64 32.59
N ALA A 48 -11.31 -12.11 31.42
CA ALA A 48 -11.27 -11.29 30.21
C ALA A 48 -12.07 -9.99 30.39
N SER A 49 -11.43 -8.87 30.07
CA SER A 49 -11.99 -7.54 30.13
C SER A 49 -13.14 -7.44 29.14
N HIS A 50 -14.35 -7.58 29.65
CA HIS A 50 -15.55 -7.44 28.84
C HIS A 50 -15.86 -5.99 28.42
N LYS A 51 -14.99 -5.00 28.67
CA LYS A 51 -14.98 -3.65 28.03
C LYS A 51 -13.94 -2.71 28.69
N ALA A 52 -12.89 -2.37 27.96
CA ALA A 52 -12.68 -0.95 27.67
C ALA A 52 -13.15 -0.77 26.22
N ALA A 53 -14.37 -0.23 26.04
CA ALA A 53 -14.85 0.06 24.69
C ALA A 53 -13.83 0.99 24.03
N LEU A 54 -13.33 0.60 22.85
CA LEU A 54 -12.45 1.45 22.06
C LEU A 54 -13.15 2.80 21.87
N SER A 55 -12.59 3.85 22.48
CA SER A 55 -13.15 5.19 22.36
C SER A 55 -12.91 5.70 20.94
N LYS A 56 -13.95 6.22 20.30
CA LYS A 56 -13.82 6.88 18.99
C LYS A 56 -12.97 8.15 19.06
N ASP A 57 -12.86 8.73 20.25
CA ASP A 57 -12.07 9.94 20.51
C ASP A 57 -10.57 9.63 20.70
N ASP A 58 -10.17 8.36 20.79
CA ASP A 58 -8.76 7.99 20.83
C ASP A 58 -8.10 8.30 19.46
N PRO A 59 -7.02 9.10 19.41
CA PRO A 59 -6.28 9.35 18.18
C PRO A 59 -5.79 8.08 17.45
N ARG A 60 -5.64 6.97 18.17
CA ARG A 60 -5.23 5.66 17.66
C ARG A 60 -6.41 4.76 17.30
N TYR A 61 -7.64 5.21 17.44
CA TYR A 61 -8.82 4.46 17.03
C TYR A 61 -8.75 4.08 15.54
N GLY A 62 -9.01 2.81 15.23
CA GLY A 62 -8.95 2.29 13.86
C GLY A 62 -7.53 2.16 13.28
N ARG A 63 -6.47 2.33 14.08
CA ARG A 63 -5.08 2.14 13.66
C ARG A 63 -4.48 0.87 14.28
N PRO A 64 -3.58 0.17 13.55
CA PRO A 64 -2.84 -0.94 14.14
C PRO A 64 -1.88 -0.45 15.22
N GLU A 65 -1.52 -1.34 16.15
CA GLU A 65 -0.49 -1.10 17.15
C GLU A 65 0.83 -0.68 16.49
N GLU A 66 1.46 0.37 17.03
CA GLU A 66 2.72 0.91 16.52
C GLU A 66 3.85 -0.13 16.63
N GLY A 67 4.67 -0.23 15.58
CA GLY A 67 5.73 -1.23 15.47
C GLY A 67 5.25 -2.65 15.15
N SER A 68 3.93 -2.89 15.15
CA SER A 68 3.35 -4.20 14.85
C SER A 68 3.61 -4.62 13.40
N LYS A 69 3.51 -5.93 13.14
CA LYS A 69 3.56 -6.47 11.77
C LYS A 69 2.42 -5.95 10.90
N THR A 70 1.27 -5.63 11.48
CA THR A 70 0.12 -5.09 10.74
C THR A 70 0.37 -3.66 10.29
N GLU A 71 0.94 -2.81 11.14
CA GLU A 71 1.34 -1.46 10.75
C GLU A 71 2.37 -1.50 9.61
N LYS A 72 3.41 -2.33 9.75
CA LYS A 72 4.45 -2.50 8.71
C LYS A 72 3.86 -2.95 7.38
N ARG A 73 2.96 -3.93 7.38
CA ARG A 73 2.25 -4.38 6.17
C ARG A 73 1.38 -3.27 5.57
N GLY A 74 0.69 -2.49 6.40
CA GLY A 74 -0.11 -1.35 5.94
C GLY A 74 0.73 -0.30 5.23
N LYS A 75 1.88 0.09 5.82
CA LYS A 75 2.83 1.02 5.19
C LYS A 75 3.37 0.49 3.87
N GLN A 76 3.82 -0.77 3.86
CA GLN A 76 4.32 -1.43 2.64
C GLN A 76 3.26 -1.50 1.54
N ALA A 77 2.02 -1.86 1.88
CA ALA A 77 0.92 -1.88 0.93
C ALA A 77 0.65 -0.47 0.35
N GLY A 78 0.70 0.57 1.19
CA GLY A 78 0.59 1.95 0.74
C GLY A 78 1.67 2.32 -0.28
N THR A 79 2.94 2.04 0.01
CA THR A 79 4.06 2.29 -0.91
C THR A 79 3.91 1.55 -2.23
N LEU A 80 3.51 0.27 -2.19
CA LEU A 80 3.28 -0.53 -3.39
C LEU A 80 2.18 0.07 -4.26
N ILE A 81 1.06 0.46 -3.65
CA ILE A 81 -0.05 1.09 -4.37
C ILE A 81 0.38 2.42 -5.00
N SER A 82 1.13 3.25 -4.28
CA SER A 82 1.66 4.51 -4.85
C SER A 82 2.58 4.24 -6.04
N SER A 83 3.40 3.19 -5.98
CA SER A 83 4.25 2.81 -7.12
C SER A 83 3.44 2.29 -8.32
N GLU A 84 2.37 1.53 -8.10
CA GLU A 84 1.47 1.07 -9.18
C GLU A 84 0.77 2.27 -9.87
N ILE A 85 0.34 3.28 -9.11
CA ILE A 85 -0.26 4.51 -9.64
C ILE A 85 0.76 5.32 -10.45
N ARG A 86 1.99 5.42 -9.97
CA ARG A 86 3.07 6.12 -10.68
C ARG A 86 3.31 5.49 -12.06
N VAL A 87 3.51 4.18 -12.10
CA VAL A 87 3.72 3.44 -13.37
C VAL A 87 2.53 3.60 -14.31
N LEU A 88 1.30 3.65 -13.78
CA LEU A 88 0.10 3.98 -14.56
C LEU A 88 0.19 5.35 -15.22
N CYS A 89 0.58 6.38 -14.47
CA CYS A 89 0.68 7.72 -15.03
C CYS A 89 1.81 7.82 -16.06
N GLU A 90 2.96 7.21 -15.81
CA GLU A 90 4.08 7.13 -16.76
C GLU A 90 3.65 6.46 -18.07
N ASN A 91 2.98 5.29 -18.00
CA ASN A 91 2.47 4.59 -19.17
C ASN A 91 1.42 5.41 -19.94
N MET A 92 0.53 6.12 -19.24
CA MET A 92 -0.45 6.99 -19.89
C MET A 92 0.22 8.13 -20.67
N ILE A 93 1.32 8.68 -20.16
CA ILE A 93 2.08 9.75 -20.83
C ILE A 93 2.87 9.21 -22.02
N GLU A 94 3.46 8.03 -21.90
CA GLU A 94 4.27 7.43 -22.96
C GLU A 94 3.41 6.95 -24.15
N PHE A 95 2.27 6.30 -23.86
CA PHE A 95 1.44 5.65 -24.88
C PHE A 95 0.13 6.40 -25.20
N GLY A 96 -0.24 7.39 -24.40
CA GLY A 96 -1.45 8.19 -24.62
C GLY A 96 -1.24 9.34 -25.60
N MET A 97 -2.34 9.93 -26.02
CA MET A 97 -2.34 11.12 -26.86
C MET A 97 -2.28 12.39 -25.98
N PRO A 98 -1.25 13.23 -26.12
CA PRO A 98 -1.20 14.51 -25.42
C PRO A 98 -2.23 15.47 -26.00
N CYS A 99 -2.95 16.15 -25.13
CA CYS A 99 -3.93 17.18 -25.50
C CYS A 99 -3.32 18.59 -25.40
N PRO A 100 -3.83 19.57 -26.17
CA PRO A 100 -3.34 20.95 -26.12
C PRO A 100 -3.49 21.65 -24.75
N ASP A 101 -4.36 21.13 -23.89
CA ASP A 101 -4.59 21.61 -22.53
C ASP A 101 -3.55 21.10 -21.51
N GLY A 102 -2.60 20.27 -21.95
CA GLY A 102 -1.57 19.66 -21.10
C GLY A 102 -2.00 18.35 -20.44
N THR A 103 -3.23 17.88 -20.70
CA THR A 103 -3.68 16.55 -20.26
C THR A 103 -3.23 15.46 -21.23
N THR A 104 -3.31 14.20 -20.81
CA THR A 104 -3.06 13.06 -21.70
C THR A 104 -4.25 12.11 -21.68
N VAL A 105 -4.70 11.67 -22.85
CA VAL A 105 -5.86 10.77 -22.98
C VAL A 105 -5.45 9.45 -23.61
N ILE A 106 -6.05 8.36 -23.14
CA ILE A 106 -5.90 7.02 -23.74
C ILE A 106 -7.22 6.27 -23.60
N THR A 107 -7.55 5.42 -24.56
CA THR A 107 -8.76 4.59 -24.43
C THR A 107 -8.53 3.42 -23.46
N PHE A 108 -9.58 2.95 -22.80
CA PHE A 108 -9.49 1.80 -21.91
C PHE A 108 -9.01 0.55 -22.65
N GLY A 109 -9.45 0.34 -23.90
CA GLY A 109 -9.04 -0.81 -24.70
C GLY A 109 -7.53 -0.85 -24.95
N GLU A 110 -6.95 0.27 -25.36
CA GLU A 110 -5.50 0.40 -25.60
C GLU A 110 -4.71 0.23 -24.29
N LEU A 111 -5.14 0.92 -23.24
CA LEU A 111 -4.49 0.83 -21.94
C LEU A 111 -4.57 -0.60 -21.36
N PHE A 112 -5.70 -1.29 -21.51
CA PHE A 112 -5.87 -2.67 -21.06
C PHE A 112 -4.98 -3.65 -21.84
N GLN A 113 -4.85 -3.46 -23.16
CA GLN A 113 -3.95 -4.27 -23.98
C GLN A 113 -2.49 -4.10 -23.53
N LEU A 114 -2.05 -2.86 -23.31
CA LEU A 114 -0.72 -2.58 -22.76
C LEU A 114 -0.51 -3.28 -21.40
N TYR A 115 -1.52 -3.22 -20.53
CA TYR A 115 -1.44 -3.79 -19.19
C TYR A 115 -1.60 -5.31 -19.13
N THR A 116 -2.02 -5.96 -20.22
CA THR A 116 -2.22 -7.42 -20.25
C THR A 116 -0.92 -8.18 -19.95
N SER A 117 0.23 -7.62 -20.34
CA SER A 117 1.56 -8.18 -20.02
C SER A 117 2.17 -7.64 -18.72
N ILE A 118 1.62 -6.57 -18.16
CA ILE A 118 2.18 -5.84 -17.01
C ILE A 118 1.48 -6.23 -15.70
N SER A 119 0.14 -6.13 -15.65
CA SER A 119 -0.64 -6.33 -14.43
C SER A 119 -2.12 -6.62 -14.71
N ASN A 120 -2.68 -7.59 -13.98
CA ASN A 120 -4.11 -7.95 -14.06
C ASN A 120 -5.01 -7.05 -13.18
N LYS A 121 -4.52 -5.92 -12.66
CA LYS A 121 -5.22 -5.07 -11.68
C LYS A 121 -5.59 -3.68 -12.21
N LEU A 122 -5.54 -3.45 -13.52
CA LEU A 122 -5.66 -2.11 -14.11
C LEU A 122 -6.84 -1.29 -13.56
N VAL A 123 -8.05 -1.86 -13.55
CA VAL A 123 -9.27 -1.16 -13.07
C VAL A 123 -9.14 -0.72 -11.60
N GLY A 124 -8.54 -1.55 -10.75
CA GLY A 124 -8.31 -1.21 -9.34
C GLY A 124 -7.30 -0.07 -9.18
N ILE A 125 -6.25 -0.06 -10.00
CA ILE A 125 -5.23 1.00 -10.01
C ILE A 125 -5.85 2.31 -10.52
N LEU A 126 -6.67 2.26 -11.58
CA LEU A 126 -7.42 3.40 -12.11
C LEU A 126 -8.34 4.02 -11.06
N LEU A 127 -9.12 3.21 -10.34
CA LEU A 127 -10.00 3.68 -9.26
C LEU A 127 -9.20 4.36 -8.15
N ARG A 128 -8.02 3.81 -7.83
CA ARG A 128 -7.15 4.41 -6.82
C ARG A 128 -6.56 5.74 -7.30
N ALA A 129 -6.06 5.81 -8.53
CA ALA A 129 -5.57 7.04 -9.12
C ALA A 129 -6.67 8.12 -9.20
N ARG A 130 -7.92 7.72 -9.50
CA ARG A 130 -9.09 8.61 -9.48
C ARG A 130 -9.38 9.17 -8.09
N LYS A 131 -9.24 8.35 -7.04
CA LYS A 131 -9.37 8.81 -5.64
C LYS A 131 -8.33 9.87 -5.26
N HIS A 132 -7.16 9.85 -5.90
CA HIS A 132 -6.12 10.88 -5.74
C HIS A 132 -6.29 12.07 -6.69
N GLY A 133 -7.33 12.10 -7.53
CA GLY A 133 -7.58 13.20 -8.46
C GLY A 133 -6.58 13.26 -9.63
N LEU A 134 -5.94 12.14 -9.95
CA LEU A 134 -4.93 12.07 -11.02
C LEU A 134 -5.55 11.72 -12.38
N VAL A 135 -6.56 10.85 -12.37
CA VAL A 135 -7.24 10.38 -13.59
C VAL A 135 -8.74 10.59 -13.49
N SER A 136 -9.37 10.78 -14.65
CA SER A 136 -10.82 10.88 -14.82
C SER A 136 -11.28 9.93 -15.93
N PHE A 137 -12.39 9.24 -15.68
CA PHE A 137 -13.07 8.39 -16.66
C PHE A 137 -14.50 8.09 -16.19
N GLU A 138 -15.37 7.74 -17.13
CA GLU A 138 -16.78 7.43 -16.86
C GLU A 138 -16.97 5.99 -16.34
N GLY A 139 -17.83 5.82 -15.34
CA GLY A 139 -18.18 4.52 -14.75
C GLY A 139 -17.26 4.07 -13.61
N GLU A 140 -17.63 2.99 -12.91
CA GLU A 140 -16.83 2.41 -11.82
C GLU A 140 -16.08 1.15 -12.24
N MET A 141 -16.68 0.36 -13.14
CA MET A 141 -16.16 -0.90 -13.61
C MET A 141 -16.08 -0.87 -15.13
N LEU A 142 -14.90 -1.17 -15.66
CA LEU A 142 -14.64 -1.23 -17.10
C LEU A 142 -14.32 -2.67 -17.47
N PHE A 143 -14.97 -3.16 -18.53
CA PHE A 143 -14.86 -4.52 -19.02
C PHE A 143 -14.33 -4.52 -20.44
N GLN A 144 -13.33 -5.35 -20.70
CA GLN A 144 -12.73 -5.51 -22.02
C GLN A 144 -13.81 -5.84 -23.07
N ARG A 145 -13.65 -5.33 -24.29
CA ARG A 145 -14.56 -5.43 -25.46
C ARG A 145 -15.86 -4.66 -25.34
N ARG A 146 -16.35 -4.40 -24.12
CA ARG A 146 -17.57 -3.62 -23.89
C ARG A 146 -17.26 -2.15 -23.72
N ASP A 147 -16.31 -1.86 -22.85
CA ASP A 147 -15.99 -0.50 -22.40
C ASP A 147 -14.66 0.00 -22.99
N ASP A 148 -14.15 -0.66 -24.04
CA ASP A 148 -12.86 -0.34 -24.68
C ASP A 148 -12.78 1.09 -25.20
N HIS A 149 -13.92 1.68 -25.54
CA HIS A 149 -14.05 3.05 -26.06
C HIS A 149 -14.02 4.12 -24.98
N VAL A 150 -14.07 3.75 -23.69
CA VAL A 150 -14.06 4.72 -22.59
C VAL A 150 -12.72 5.43 -22.55
N VAL A 151 -12.76 6.76 -22.58
CA VAL A 151 -11.55 7.60 -22.53
C VAL A 151 -11.12 7.76 -21.08
N ILE A 152 -9.84 7.45 -20.82
CA ILE A 152 -9.16 7.71 -19.56
C ILE A 152 -8.31 8.95 -19.74
N THR A 153 -8.60 9.99 -18.97
CA THR A 153 -7.88 11.27 -18.99
C THR A 153 -6.97 11.38 -17.78
N LEU A 154 -5.67 11.59 -18.00
CA LEU A 154 -4.71 11.99 -16.99
C LEU A 154 -4.77 13.51 -16.83
N LEU A 155 -5.15 13.98 -15.64
CA LEU A 155 -5.47 15.38 -15.39
C LEU A 155 -4.24 16.26 -15.13
N LYS A 156 -3.09 15.67 -14.82
CA LYS A 156 -1.89 16.40 -14.40
C LYS A 156 -0.65 15.94 -15.17
N PRO A 157 0.28 16.87 -15.49
CA PRO A 157 1.55 16.52 -16.08
C PRO A 157 2.46 15.79 -15.09
N LEU A 158 3.40 14.99 -15.60
CA LEU A 158 4.29 14.14 -14.80
C LEU A 158 5.02 14.86 -13.66
N HIS A 159 5.42 16.10 -13.88
CA HIS A 159 6.15 16.88 -12.89
C HIS A 159 5.32 17.17 -11.64
N GLU A 160 4.07 17.58 -11.81
CA GLU A 160 3.14 17.83 -10.70
C GLU A 160 2.77 16.53 -9.98
N LEU A 161 2.66 15.43 -10.73
CA LEU A 161 2.42 14.10 -10.18
C LEU A 161 3.51 13.66 -9.20
N TYR A 162 4.79 13.89 -9.53
CA TYR A 162 5.89 13.56 -8.64
C TYR A 162 5.89 14.39 -7.35
N GLN A 163 5.58 15.69 -7.46
CA GLN A 163 5.46 16.56 -6.29
C GLN A 163 4.34 16.11 -5.35
N GLU A 164 3.15 15.81 -5.89
CA GLU A 164 2.01 15.38 -5.06
C GLU A 164 2.18 14.01 -4.44
N MET A 165 2.87 13.10 -5.13
CA MET A 165 3.16 11.77 -4.61
C MET A 165 4.38 11.74 -3.67
N GLY A 166 5.04 12.89 -3.45
CA GLY A 166 6.19 13.02 -2.55
C GLY A 166 7.43 12.25 -3.04
N TYR A 167 7.55 12.08 -4.37
CA TYR A 167 8.72 11.48 -4.98
C TYR A 167 9.63 12.59 -5.51
N GLU A 168 10.91 12.53 -5.14
CA GLU A 168 11.94 13.33 -5.81
C GLU A 168 11.93 12.97 -7.30
N PRO A 169 11.95 13.95 -8.23
CA PRO A 169 12.09 13.67 -9.65
C PRO A 169 13.42 12.95 -9.85
N HIS A 170 13.40 11.62 -9.95
CA HIS A 170 14.57 10.89 -10.42
C HIS A 170 14.84 11.37 -11.83
N GLU A 171 16.04 11.92 -12.01
CA GLU A 171 16.50 12.55 -13.23
C GLU A 171 15.99 11.77 -14.43
N LEU A 172 15.11 12.41 -15.22
CA LEU A 172 14.72 11.93 -16.53
C LEU A 172 16.03 11.74 -17.31
N HIS A 173 16.53 10.51 -17.38
CA HIS A 173 17.63 10.17 -18.27
C HIS A 173 17.13 10.41 -19.69
N LYS A 174 17.46 11.59 -20.21
CA LYS A 174 17.39 11.90 -21.63
C LYS A 174 18.34 10.93 -22.33
N ALA A 175 17.77 9.98 -23.04
CA ALA A 175 18.44 9.30 -24.15
C ALA A 175 17.95 9.95 -25.45
#